data_AF-A0A966C8Q2-F1
#
_entry.id   AF-A0A966C8Q2-F1
#
_cell.length_a   1.000
_cell.length_b   1.000
_cell.length_c   1.000
_cell.angle_alpha   90.00
_cell.angle_beta   90.00
_cell.angle_gamma   90.00
#
_symmetry.space_group_name_H-M   'P 1'
#
loop_
_entity.id
_entity.type
_entity.pdbx_description
1 polymer ?
#
loop_
_entity_poly.entity_id
_entity_poly.type
_entity_poly.pdbx_seq_one_letter_code
_entity_poly.pdbx_strand_id
1 'polypeptide(L)' 'MSGHNKWSTIKHKKGKLDAKRGKIFTKLIREMQTAAREGGGDQGGNPRLRAAVLAAKASNMPNDT' A
#
# COMPACT_ATOMS: atom_id res chain seq x y z
N MET A 1 -7.31 31.94 23.24
CA MET A 1 -7.58 30.49 23.32
C MET A 1 -6.51 29.76 22.52
N SER A 2 -5.47 29.25 23.20
CA SER A 2 -4.40 28.49 22.54
C SER A 2 -4.90 27.08 22.23
N GLY A 3 -5.51 26.90 21.06
CA GLY A 3 -6.15 25.66 20.60
C GLY A 3 -5.16 24.57 20.17
N HIS A 4 -3.96 24.51 20.75
CA HIS A 4 -2.94 23.53 20.41
C HIS A 4 -3.03 22.34 21.36
N ASN A 5 -4.04 21.49 21.15
CA ASN A 5 -4.01 20.17 21.77
C ASN A 5 -3.07 19.28 20.91
N LYS A 6 -2.12 18.60 21.58
CA LYS A 6 -1.13 17.71 20.95
C LYS A 6 -1.79 16.65 20.07
N TRP A 7 -2.98 16.21 20.46
CA TRP A 7 -3.74 15.16 19.78
C TRP A 7 -4.25 15.58 18.40
N SER A 8 -4.77 16.79 18.24
CA SER A 8 -5.33 17.32 16.99
C SER A 8 -4.25 17.39 15.91
N THR A 9 -3.05 17.86 16.27
CA THR A 9 -1.90 17.88 15.34
C THR A 9 -1.46 16.47 14.94
N ILE A 10 -1.40 15.53 15.91
CA ILE A 10 -1.10 14.11 15.62
C ILE A 10 -2.16 13.51 14.69
N LYS A 11 -3.45 13.74 14.96
CA LYS A 11 -4.57 13.26 14.15
C LYS A 11 -4.48 13.74 12.71
N HIS A 12 -4.25 15.03 12.48
CA HIS A 12 -4.13 15.58 11.13
C HIS A 12 -2.89 15.07 10.40
N LYS A 13 -1.75 14.95 11.09
CA LYS A 13 -0.52 14.39 10.52
C LYS A 13 -0.72 12.93 10.13
N LYS A 14 -1.30 12.13 11.02
CA LYS A 14 -1.61 10.71 10.78
C LYS A 14 -2.59 10.55 9.62
N GLY A 15 -3.70 11.30 9.59
CA GLY A 15 -4.68 11.22 8.51
C GLY A 15 -4.10 11.52 7.12
N LYS A 16 -3.18 12.50 7.01
CA LYS A 16 -2.45 12.75 5.75
C LYS A 16 -1.55 11.59 5.34
N LEU A 17 -0.90 10.94 6.30
CA LEU A 17 -0.05 9.77 6.03
C LEU A 17 -0.89 8.55 5.63
N ASP A 18 -1.99 8.30 6.32
CA ASP A 18 -2.91 7.19 6.02
C ASP A 18 -3.55 7.37 4.63
N ALA A 19 -3.95 8.59 4.27
CA ALA A 19 -4.48 8.89 2.93
C ALA A 19 -3.43 8.64 1.82
N LYS A 20 -2.15 8.96 2.08
CA LYS A 20 -1.05 8.64 1.15
C LYS A 20 -0.84 7.13 1.05
N ARG A 21 -0.84 6.41 2.18
CA ARG A 21 -0.69 4.95 2.21
C ARG A 21 -1.83 4.25 1.47
N GLY A 22 -3.08 4.68 1.65
CA GLY A 22 -4.23 4.15 0.93
C GLY A 22 -4.08 4.24 -0.60
N LYS A 23 -3.60 5.39 -1.11
CA LYS A 23 -3.32 5.55 -2.55
C LYS A 23 -2.23 4.61 -3.07
N ILE A 24 -1.19 4.36 -2.26
CA ILE A 24 -0.12 3.42 -2.60
C ILE A 24 -0.69 2.00 -2.67
N PHE A 25 -1.50 1.61 -1.68
CA PHE A 25 -2.12 0.29 -1.61
C PHE A 25 -3.02 0.02 -2.82
N THR A 26 -3.88 0.97 -3.21
CA THR A 26 -4.73 0.79 -4.40
C THR A 26 -3.92 0.59 -5.68
N LYS A 27 -2.77 1.27 -5.83
CA LYS A 27 -1.89 1.09 -6.98
C LYS A 27 -1.22 -0.28 -6.99
N LEU A 28 -0.74 -0.74 -5.83
CA LEU A 28 -0.09 -2.05 -5.69
C LEU A 28 -1.07 -3.19 -5.96
N ILE A 29 -2.30 -3.12 -5.44
CA ILE A 29 -3.35 -4.11 -5.71
C ILE A 29 -3.63 -4.21 -7.21
N ARG A 30 -3.81 -3.07 -7.88
CA ARG A 30 -4.03 -3.05 -9.34
C ARG A 30 -2.86 -3.65 -10.10
N GLU A 31 -1.63 -3.32 -9.71
CA GLU A 31 -0.44 -3.85 -10.35
C GLU A 31 -0.33 -5.38 -10.16
N MET A 32 -0.60 -5.88 -8.95
CA MET A 32 -0.62 -7.32 -8.67
C MET A 32 -1.71 -8.05 -9.46
N GLN A 33 -2.92 -7.47 -9.54
CA GLN A 33 -4.03 -8.04 -10.33
C GLN A 33 -3.70 -8.10 -11.82
N THR A 34 -3.16 -7.01 -12.38
CA THR A 34 -2.74 -6.98 -13.79
C THR A 34 -1.61 -7.96 -14.04
N ALA A 35 -0.57 -7.99 -13.20
CA ALA A 35 0.54 -8.91 -13.33
C ALA A 35 0.08 -10.37 -13.26
N ALA A 36 -0.81 -10.70 -12.32
CA ALA A 36 -1.37 -12.06 -12.19
C ALA A 36 -2.24 -12.45 -13.39
N ARG A 37 -2.97 -11.49 -13.98
CA ARG A 37 -3.77 -11.72 -15.20
C ARG A 37 -2.89 -11.96 -16.42
N GLU A 38 -1.79 -11.22 -16.57
CA GLU A 38 -0.89 -11.30 -17.72
C GLU A 38 0.03 -12.52 -17.67
N GLY A 39 0.62 -12.81 -16.50
CA GLY A 39 1.69 -13.81 -16.36
C GLY A 39 1.33 -14.99 -15.47
N GLY A 40 0.05 -15.14 -15.09
CA GLY A 40 -0.42 -16.17 -14.17
C GLY A 40 -0.13 -15.86 -12.70
N GLY A 41 -0.82 -16.60 -11.82
CA GLY A 41 -0.78 -16.40 -10.36
C GLY A 41 0.45 -16.95 -9.64
N ASP A 42 1.40 -17.55 -10.36
CA ASP A 42 2.62 -18.09 -9.78
C ASP A 42 3.75 -17.04 -9.73
N GLN A 43 4.21 -16.73 -8.52
CA GLN A 43 5.34 -15.82 -8.29
C GLN A 43 6.69 -16.40 -8.74
N GLY A 44 6.78 -17.73 -8.92
CA GLY A 44 7.94 -18.42 -9.49
C GLY A 44 8.10 -18.13 -10.98
N GLY A 45 7.02 -18.24 -11.75
CA GLY A 45 6.99 -17.98 -13.20
C GLY A 45 6.84 -16.51 -13.61
N ASN A 46 6.43 -15.62 -12.71
CA ASN A 46 6.09 -14.23 -13.06
C ASN A 46 6.94 -13.18 -12.31
N PRO A 47 8.04 -12.68 -12.92
CA PRO A 47 8.89 -11.66 -12.30
C PRO A 47 8.16 -10.35 -11.98
N ARG A 48 7.14 -9.99 -12.76
CA ARG A 48 6.34 -8.77 -12.56
C ARG A 48 5.48 -8.90 -11.29
N LEU A 49 4.82 -10.03 -11.12
CA LEU A 49 4.05 -10.33 -9.92
C LEU A 49 4.96 -10.37 -8.68
N ARG A 50 6.14 -10.99 -8.79
CA ARG A 50 7.13 -11.00 -7.70
C ARG A 50 7.56 -9.60 -7.28
N ALA A 51 7.88 -8.73 -8.24
CA ALA A 51 8.25 -7.34 -7.95
C ALA A 51 7.10 -6.57 -7.27
N ALA A 52 5.87 -6.76 -7.73
CA ALA A 52 4.69 -6.14 -7.14
C ALA A 52 4.45 -6.61 -5.69
N VAL A 53 4.61 -7.91 -5.41
CA VAL A 53 4.52 -8.47 -4.05
C VAL A 53 5.63 -7.93 -3.13
N LEU A 54 6.86 -7.81 -3.63
CA LEU A 54 7.96 -7.23 -2.85
C LEU A 54 7.69 -5.75 -2.51
N ALA A 55 7.16 -4.98 -3.46
CA ALA A 55 6.77 -3.59 -3.23
C ALA A 55 5.62 -3.46 -2.22
N ALA A 56 4.67 -4.40 -2.25
CA ALA A 56 3.59 -4.49 -1.26
C ALA A 56 4.11 -4.77 0.16
N LYS A 57 5.01 -5.75 0.31
CA LYS A 57 5.66 -6.05 1.59
C LYS A 57 6.49 -4.88 2.11
N ALA A 58 7.25 -4.21 1.25
CA ALA A 58 8.01 -3.01 1.62
C ALA A 58 7.10 -1.85 2.10
N SER A 59 5.84 -1.84 1.65
CA SER A 59 4.84 -0.84 2.05
C SER A 59 4.04 -1.23 3.31
N ASN A 60 4.39 -2.34 3.98
CA ASN A 60 3.64 -2.93 5.10
C ASN A 60 2.17 -3.21 4.74
N MET A 61 1.91 -3.65 3.50
CA MET A 61 0.60 -4.18 3.13
C MET A 61 0.36 -5.53 3.82
N PRO A 62 -0.80 -5.77 4.45
CA PRO A 62 -1.14 -7.07 5.02
C PRO A 62 -1.14 -8.18 3.95
N ASN A 63 -0.78 -9.40 4.35
CA ASN A 63 -0.72 -10.54 3.43
C ASN A 63 -2.11 -11.08 3.04
N ASP A 64 -3.17 -10.69 3.77
CA ASP A 64 -4.55 -11.15 3.55
C ASP A 64 -5.36 -10.20 2.65
N THR A 65 -4.75 -9.13 2.14
CA THR A 65 -5.37 -8.11 1.26
C THR A 65 -5.11 -8.37 -0.21
#